data_AF-A0A932QD23-F1
#
_entry.id   AF-A0A932QD23-F1
#
_cell.length_a   1.000
_cell.length_b   1.000
_cell.length_c   1.000
_cell.angle_alpha   90.00
_cell.angle_beta   90.00
_cell.angle_gamma   90.00
#
_symmetry.space_group_name_H-M   'P 1'
#
loop_
_entity.id
_entity.type
_entity.pdbx_description
1 polymer ?
#
loop_
_entity_poly.entity_id
_entity_poly.type
_entity_poly.pdbx_seq_one_letter_code
_entity_poly.pdbx_strand_id
1 'polypeptide(L)'
;MRRRLRSLLLLSFAAASPHDARLAAQPAPATSATPLTPFDERKARALLATMLPCLGCHELDGDGGAVGPSLTRVGDRRSANYIRAIIDDPQGVVPGSAMPRTRMDASTRELVIALLSRGAHGADAAPRAAPAPAVSAVPSGAALYARWCAACHGATGKGDGPNAKRLPVPPRAHANAARMSQRGDDALYDTIAGGGAVMGMSARMPAFGATLSDAELRALVSYLRVLCACAGPAWSRGAP
;
A
#
# COMPACT_ATOMS: atom_id res chain seq x y z
N MET A 1 38.07 61.37 6.00
CA MET A 1 38.85 60.20 5.53
C MET A 1 38.49 58.95 6.34
N ARG A 2 37.58 58.09 5.88
CA ARG A 2 37.42 56.70 6.37
C ARG A 2 36.98 55.83 5.18
N ARG A 3 37.91 55.06 4.63
CA ARG A 3 37.69 54.10 3.54
C ARG A 3 36.93 52.88 4.11
N ARG A 4 35.77 52.55 3.55
CA ARG A 4 35.09 51.28 3.83
C ARG A 4 35.56 50.24 2.79
N LEU A 5 36.29 49.23 3.25
CA LEU A 5 36.67 48.05 2.48
C LEU A 5 35.40 47.26 2.09
N ARG A 6 35.24 46.95 0.80
CA ARG A 6 34.25 45.99 0.29
C ARG A 6 34.85 44.59 0.35
N SER A 7 34.32 43.72 1.21
CA SER A 7 34.58 42.28 1.17
C SER A 7 33.88 41.65 -0.03
N LEU A 8 34.64 41.11 -0.98
CA LEU A 8 34.12 40.19 -1.99
C LEU A 8 34.07 38.78 -1.39
N LEU A 9 32.86 38.26 -1.14
CA LEU A 9 32.64 36.82 -0.97
C LEU A 9 32.68 36.16 -2.35
N LEU A 10 33.67 35.32 -2.60
CA LEU A 10 33.72 34.40 -3.74
C LEU A 10 32.79 33.21 -3.43
N LEU A 11 31.61 33.17 -4.06
CA LEU A 11 30.77 31.96 -4.09
C LEU A 11 31.41 30.94 -5.05
N SER A 12 31.96 29.87 -4.50
CA SER A 12 32.43 28.72 -5.27
C SER A 12 31.22 27.90 -5.70
N PHE A 13 30.86 27.97 -6.98
CA PHE A 13 29.89 27.05 -7.58
C PHE A 13 30.58 25.71 -7.84
N ALA A 14 30.18 24.66 -7.10
CA ALA A 14 30.51 23.29 -7.46
C ALA A 14 29.71 22.92 -8.72
N ALA A 15 30.39 22.81 -9.85
CA ALA A 15 29.82 22.28 -11.08
C ALA A 15 29.60 20.77 -10.91
N ALA A 16 28.36 20.30 -11.13
CA ALA A 16 28.03 18.88 -11.16
C ALA A 16 28.78 18.20 -12.33
N SER A 17 29.35 17.03 -12.05
CA SER A 17 30.14 16.28 -13.03
C SER A 17 29.27 15.75 -14.18
N PRO A 18 29.82 15.64 -15.41
CA PRO A 18 29.10 15.15 -16.59
C PRO A 18 28.62 13.68 -16.50
N HIS A 19 28.96 12.97 -15.43
CA HIS A 19 28.45 11.63 -15.13
C HIS A 19 27.02 11.64 -14.56
N ASP A 20 26.60 12.68 -13.83
CA ASP A 20 25.28 12.73 -13.19
C ASP A 20 24.14 13.04 -14.18
N ALA A 21 24.47 13.66 -15.32
CA ALA A 21 23.50 14.01 -16.35
C ALA A 21 23.03 12.81 -17.22
N ARG A 22 23.72 11.66 -17.16
CA ARG A 22 23.41 10.49 -18.01
C ARG A 22 22.41 9.51 -17.42
N LEU A 23 21.98 9.68 -16.16
CA LEU A 23 20.90 8.87 -15.58
C LEU A 23 19.49 9.45 -15.80
N ALA A 24 19.36 10.69 -16.28
CA ALA A 24 18.09 11.41 -16.26
C ALA A 24 17.28 11.38 -17.58
N ALA A 25 17.65 10.58 -18.59
CA ALA A 25 16.97 10.63 -19.89
C ALA A 25 16.97 9.32 -20.69
N GLN A 26 16.85 8.16 -20.04
CA GLN A 26 16.48 6.96 -20.79
C GLN A 26 14.95 6.90 -20.90
N PRO A 27 14.36 6.97 -22.11
CA PRO A 27 12.95 6.67 -22.27
C PRO A 27 12.70 5.25 -21.76
N ALA A 28 11.66 5.08 -20.94
CA ALA A 28 11.23 3.78 -20.48
C ALA A 28 11.12 2.85 -21.69
N PRO A 29 11.70 1.63 -21.64
CA PRO A 29 11.62 0.71 -22.77
C PRO A 29 10.14 0.51 -23.11
N ALA A 30 9.80 0.76 -24.37
CA ALA A 30 8.47 0.49 -24.90
C ALA A 30 8.14 -0.97 -24.58
N THR A 31 7.22 -1.19 -23.66
CA THR A 31 6.82 -2.52 -23.22
C THR A 31 6.08 -3.18 -24.36
N SER A 32 6.80 -3.93 -25.20
CA SER A 32 6.22 -5.01 -25.98
C SER A 32 5.77 -6.06 -24.97
N ALA A 33 4.56 -5.87 -24.43
CA ALA A 33 3.93 -6.81 -23.52
C ALA A 33 3.76 -8.14 -24.28
N THR A 34 4.59 -9.12 -23.96
CA THR A 34 4.40 -10.49 -24.41
C THR A 34 2.97 -10.90 -24.11
N PRO A 35 2.20 -11.41 -25.09
CA PRO A 35 0.85 -11.89 -24.84
C PRO A 35 0.86 -12.94 -23.73
N LEU A 36 -0.02 -12.80 -22.73
CA LEU A 36 -0.13 -13.76 -21.64
C LEU A 36 -0.44 -15.16 -22.19
N THR A 37 0.38 -16.14 -21.83
CA THR A 37 0.03 -17.53 -22.09
C THR A 37 -1.11 -17.98 -21.17
N PRO A 38 -1.85 -19.05 -21.50
CA PRO A 38 -2.84 -19.63 -20.59
C PRO A 38 -2.26 -20.03 -19.22
N PHE A 39 -0.96 -20.41 -19.18
CA PHE A 39 -0.27 -20.71 -17.93
C PHE A 39 -0.05 -19.45 -17.09
N ASP A 40 0.45 -18.38 -17.71
CA ASP A 40 0.69 -17.10 -17.04
C ASP A 40 -0.59 -16.50 -16.46
N GLU A 41 -1.70 -16.59 -17.21
CA GLU A 41 -3.01 -16.18 -16.73
C GLU A 41 -3.42 -16.97 -15.47
N ARG A 42 -3.34 -18.32 -15.51
CA ARG A 42 -3.67 -19.14 -14.34
C ARG A 42 -2.77 -18.83 -13.15
N LYS A 43 -1.47 -18.60 -13.39
CA LYS A 43 -0.51 -18.23 -12.35
C LYS A 43 -0.87 -16.87 -11.73
N ALA A 44 -1.12 -15.85 -12.54
CA ALA A 44 -1.50 -14.52 -12.05
C ALA A 44 -2.80 -14.55 -11.23
N ARG A 45 -3.81 -15.30 -11.70
CA ARG A 45 -5.08 -15.51 -10.99
C ARG A 45 -4.87 -16.23 -9.66
N ALA A 46 -4.05 -17.28 -9.64
CA ALA A 46 -3.71 -17.99 -8.41
C ALA A 46 -3.01 -17.07 -7.40
N LEU A 47 -2.04 -16.26 -7.85
CA LEU A 47 -1.34 -15.29 -7.00
C LEU A 47 -2.30 -14.27 -6.40
N LEU A 48 -3.24 -13.71 -7.19
CA LEU A 48 -4.26 -12.79 -6.71
C LEU A 48 -5.22 -13.42 -5.69
N ALA A 49 -5.52 -14.71 -5.84
CA ALA A 49 -6.43 -15.44 -4.96
C ALA A 49 -5.80 -15.86 -3.63
N THR A 50 -4.50 -16.22 -3.63
CA THR A 50 -3.89 -16.91 -2.49
C THR A 50 -2.71 -16.20 -1.84
N MET A 51 -1.96 -15.38 -2.58
CA MET A 51 -0.70 -14.81 -2.11
C MET A 51 -0.72 -13.29 -2.01
N LEU A 52 -1.50 -12.61 -2.85
CA LEU A 52 -1.59 -11.16 -2.90
C LEU A 52 -2.87 -10.65 -2.21
N PRO A 53 -2.83 -9.45 -1.60
CA PRO A 53 -3.96 -8.90 -0.86
C PRO A 53 -5.00 -8.20 -1.73
N CYS A 54 -4.82 -8.15 -3.05
CA CYS A 54 -5.65 -7.38 -3.97
C CYS A 54 -7.14 -7.71 -3.80
N LEU A 55 -7.48 -9.01 -3.74
CA LEU A 55 -8.85 -9.47 -3.57
C LEU A 55 -9.41 -9.33 -2.15
N GLY A 56 -8.61 -8.83 -1.21
CA GLY A 56 -9.13 -8.36 0.08
C GLY A 56 -9.99 -7.11 -0.06
N CYS A 57 -9.69 -6.25 -1.04
CA CYS A 57 -10.41 -5.01 -1.27
C CYS A 57 -11.17 -5.00 -2.61
N HIS A 58 -10.56 -5.53 -3.66
CA HIS A 58 -11.12 -5.56 -5.01
C HIS A 58 -11.84 -6.87 -5.30
N GLU A 59 -12.75 -6.83 -6.28
CA GLU A 59 -13.37 -8.03 -6.85
C GLU A 59 -12.77 -8.34 -8.24
N LEU A 60 -12.62 -9.62 -8.55
CA LEU A 60 -12.21 -10.15 -9.85
C LEU A 60 -12.99 -11.44 -10.17
N ASP A 61 -13.74 -11.42 -11.27
CA ASP A 61 -14.57 -12.52 -11.78
C ASP A 61 -15.47 -13.18 -10.71
N GLY A 62 -16.04 -12.36 -9.82
CA GLY A 62 -16.95 -12.75 -8.75
C GLY A 62 -16.29 -13.04 -7.40
N ASP A 63 -14.96 -13.15 -7.32
CA ASP A 63 -14.23 -13.33 -6.05
C ASP A 63 -13.63 -12.01 -5.55
N GLY A 64 -13.63 -11.82 -4.23
CA GLY A 64 -12.94 -10.74 -3.55
C GLY A 64 -13.85 -9.74 -2.83
N GLY A 65 -13.33 -8.55 -2.60
CA GLY A 65 -13.93 -7.50 -1.79
C GLY A 65 -14.68 -6.43 -2.59
N ALA A 66 -15.33 -5.51 -1.87
CA ALA A 66 -16.05 -4.37 -2.45
C ALA A 66 -15.58 -3.02 -1.89
N VAL A 67 -14.38 -2.97 -1.31
CA VAL A 67 -13.75 -1.72 -0.84
C VAL A 67 -13.18 -0.94 -2.02
N GLY A 68 -12.49 -1.66 -2.92
CA GLY A 68 -11.98 -1.13 -4.17
C GLY A 68 -12.94 -1.40 -5.33
N PRO A 69 -12.79 -0.69 -6.46
CA PRO A 69 -13.57 -0.96 -7.67
C PRO A 69 -13.26 -2.36 -8.24
N SER A 70 -14.22 -2.92 -8.99
CA SER A 70 -14.03 -4.19 -9.69
C SER A 70 -12.82 -4.15 -10.66
N LEU A 71 -12.00 -5.19 -10.58
CA LEU A 71 -10.89 -5.47 -11.48
C LEU A 71 -11.31 -6.29 -12.69
N THR A 72 -12.51 -6.87 -12.65
CA THR A 72 -13.10 -7.59 -13.79
C THR A 72 -13.12 -6.68 -15.00
N ARG A 73 -12.37 -7.08 -16.04
CA ARG A 73 -12.21 -6.35 -17.30
C ARG A 73 -11.78 -4.89 -17.11
N VAL A 74 -10.93 -4.61 -16.12
CA VAL A 74 -10.47 -3.22 -15.84
C VAL A 74 -9.73 -2.60 -17.02
N GLY A 75 -9.05 -3.39 -17.84
CA GLY A 75 -8.41 -2.92 -19.08
C GLY A 75 -9.38 -2.26 -20.06
N ASP A 76 -10.64 -2.71 -20.14
CA ASP A 76 -11.66 -2.05 -20.98
C ASP A 76 -11.94 -0.60 -20.54
N ARG A 77 -11.58 -0.25 -19.30
CA ARG A 77 -11.89 1.05 -18.66
C ARG A 77 -10.65 1.87 -18.31
N ARG A 78 -9.44 1.29 -18.38
CA ARG A 78 -8.20 1.92 -17.93
C ARG A 78 -7.04 1.50 -18.84
N SER A 79 -6.19 2.47 -19.18
CA SER A 79 -4.98 2.20 -19.95
C SER A 79 -4.00 1.31 -19.17
N ALA A 80 -3.18 0.54 -19.88
CA ALA A 80 -2.13 -0.27 -19.27
C ALA A 80 -1.16 0.58 -18.42
N ASN A 81 -0.87 1.81 -18.88
CA ASN A 81 -0.03 2.76 -18.16
C ASN A 81 -0.67 3.24 -16.84
N TYR A 82 -1.98 3.48 -16.82
CA TYR A 82 -2.69 3.79 -15.57
C TYR A 82 -2.65 2.60 -14.61
N ILE A 83 -2.93 1.39 -15.12
CA ILE A 83 -2.93 0.16 -14.31
C ILE A 83 -1.56 -0.08 -13.67
N ARG A 84 -0.49 0.07 -14.45
CA ARG A 84 0.88 0.02 -13.93
C ARG A 84 1.12 1.07 -12.86
N ALA A 85 0.84 2.34 -13.16
CA ALA A 85 1.13 3.45 -12.26
C ALA A 85 0.39 3.31 -10.91
N ILE A 86 -0.89 2.91 -10.91
CA ILE A 86 -1.66 2.75 -9.67
C ILE A 86 -1.22 1.54 -8.85
N ILE A 87 -0.67 0.49 -9.48
CA ILE A 87 -0.09 -0.67 -8.78
C ILE A 87 1.28 -0.30 -8.19
N ASP A 88 2.07 0.51 -8.90
CA ASP A 88 3.41 0.92 -8.47
C ASP A 88 3.38 1.94 -7.32
N ASP A 89 2.58 3.00 -7.45
CA ASP A 89 2.47 4.06 -6.43
C ASP A 89 1.05 4.63 -6.33
N PRO A 90 0.11 3.92 -5.67
CA PRO A 90 -1.29 4.33 -5.58
C PRO A 90 -1.49 5.70 -4.93
N GLN A 91 -0.69 6.06 -3.92
CA GLN A 91 -0.77 7.36 -3.26
C GLN A 91 -0.18 8.50 -4.09
N GLY A 92 0.82 8.22 -4.92
CA GLY A 92 1.39 9.21 -5.86
C GLY A 92 0.45 9.48 -7.03
N VAL A 93 -0.25 8.46 -7.53
CA VAL A 93 -1.23 8.60 -8.61
C VAL A 93 -2.54 9.21 -8.12
N VAL A 94 -3.04 8.74 -6.96
CA VAL A 94 -4.26 9.26 -6.31
C VAL A 94 -3.93 9.68 -4.88
N PRO A 95 -3.72 10.98 -4.62
CA PRO A 95 -3.51 11.49 -3.27
C PRO A 95 -4.61 11.01 -2.30
N GLY A 96 -4.21 10.45 -1.16
CA GLY A 96 -5.15 9.92 -0.18
C GLY A 96 -5.73 8.55 -0.52
N SER A 97 -5.27 7.87 -1.57
CA SER A 97 -5.70 6.51 -1.90
C SER A 97 -5.58 5.56 -0.71
N ALA A 98 -6.62 4.74 -0.50
CA ALA A 98 -6.63 3.65 0.48
C ALA A 98 -6.11 2.32 -0.11
N MET A 99 -5.67 2.30 -1.37
CA MET A 99 -5.00 1.14 -1.97
C MET A 99 -3.56 1.06 -1.43
N PRO A 100 -3.16 0.00 -0.71
CA PRO A 100 -1.82 -0.08 -0.12
C PRO A 100 -0.76 -0.39 -1.18
N ARG A 101 0.47 0.08 -0.93
CA ARG A 101 1.67 -0.35 -1.67
C ARG A 101 1.95 -1.82 -1.36
N THR A 102 1.55 -2.69 -2.28
CA THR A 102 1.68 -4.13 -2.11
C THR A 102 3.09 -4.57 -2.52
N ARG A 103 3.80 -5.25 -1.61
CA ARG A 103 5.12 -5.81 -1.93
C ARG A 103 4.96 -7.07 -2.77
N MET A 104 5.55 -7.06 -3.96
CA MET A 104 5.68 -8.22 -4.86
C MET A 104 6.92 -8.04 -5.75
N ASP A 105 7.53 -9.14 -6.17
CA ASP A 105 8.67 -9.12 -7.07
C ASP A 105 8.27 -8.61 -8.47
N ALA A 106 9.27 -8.21 -9.26
CA ALA A 106 9.05 -7.61 -10.58
C ALA A 106 8.28 -8.56 -11.52
N SER A 107 8.61 -9.86 -11.52
CA SER A 107 7.95 -10.81 -12.43
C SER A 107 6.47 -11.02 -12.07
N THR A 108 6.15 -11.12 -10.78
CA THR A 108 4.77 -11.20 -10.31
C THR A 108 4.00 -9.92 -10.66
N ARG A 109 4.64 -8.76 -10.51
CA ARG A 109 4.03 -7.47 -10.86
C ARG A 109 3.68 -7.39 -12.34
N GLU A 110 4.60 -7.76 -13.22
CA GLU A 110 4.36 -7.78 -14.66
C GLU A 110 3.23 -8.74 -15.04
N LEU A 111 3.17 -9.92 -14.43
CA LEU A 111 2.08 -10.88 -14.65
C LEU A 111 0.72 -10.31 -14.25
N VAL A 112 0.63 -9.64 -13.11
CA VAL A 112 -0.61 -9.00 -12.63
C VAL A 112 -1.01 -7.84 -13.55
N ILE A 113 -0.08 -6.97 -13.92
CA ILE A 113 -0.34 -5.85 -14.84
C ILE A 113 -0.82 -6.37 -16.19
N ALA A 114 -0.16 -7.39 -16.74
CA ALA A 114 -0.54 -7.98 -18.02
C ALA A 114 -1.95 -8.58 -17.96
N LEU A 115 -2.32 -9.23 -16.85
CA LEU A 115 -3.65 -9.82 -16.68
C LEU A 115 -4.73 -8.72 -16.63
N LEU A 116 -4.49 -7.69 -15.83
CA LEU A 116 -5.44 -6.59 -15.63
C LEU A 116 -5.57 -5.67 -16.85
N SER A 117 -4.52 -5.58 -17.67
CA SER A 117 -4.48 -4.77 -18.89
C SER A 117 -5.15 -5.43 -20.10
N ARG A 118 -5.73 -6.62 -19.95
CA ARG A 118 -6.48 -7.26 -21.04
C ARG A 118 -7.66 -6.39 -21.47
N GLY A 119 -7.77 -6.15 -22.78
CA GLY A 119 -8.78 -5.25 -23.35
C GLY A 119 -8.44 -3.77 -23.26
N ALA A 120 -7.28 -3.40 -22.67
CA ALA A 120 -6.81 -2.02 -22.72
C ALA A 120 -6.42 -1.65 -24.15
N HIS A 121 -7.02 -0.56 -24.65
CA HIS A 121 -6.72 0.01 -25.95
C HIS A 121 -6.01 1.35 -25.75
N GLY A 122 -4.82 1.48 -26.35
CA GLY A 122 -4.00 2.70 -26.26
C GLY A 122 -3.08 2.76 -25.04
N ALA A 123 -1.88 3.27 -25.25
CA ALA A 123 -0.94 3.62 -24.20
C ALA A 123 -1.04 5.13 -23.92
N ASP A 124 -2.09 5.56 -23.23
CA ASP A 124 -2.16 6.95 -22.76
C ASP A 124 -1.01 7.22 -21.78
N ALA A 125 -0.52 8.47 -21.72
CA ALA A 125 0.51 8.84 -20.78
C ALA A 125 0.12 8.42 -19.35
N ALA A 126 1.06 7.81 -18.61
CA ALA A 126 0.82 7.49 -17.22
C ALA A 126 0.43 8.78 -16.46
N PRO A 127 -0.52 8.70 -15.50
CA PRO A 127 -0.84 9.84 -14.66
C PRO A 127 0.45 10.38 -14.03
N ARG A 128 0.68 11.69 -14.16
CA ARG A 128 1.81 12.32 -13.47
C ARG A 128 1.54 12.21 -11.97
N ALA A 129 2.53 11.70 -11.23
CA ALA A 129 2.47 11.69 -9.78
C ALA A 129 2.14 13.09 -9.26
N ALA A 130 1.15 13.17 -8.40
CA ALA A 130 0.83 14.41 -7.70
C ALA A 130 2.02 14.79 -6.80
N PRO A 131 2.33 16.09 -6.66
CA PRO A 131 3.34 16.53 -5.71
C PRO A 131 3.00 16.05 -4.30
N ALA A 132 4.00 15.53 -3.59
CA ALA A 132 3.83 15.06 -2.23
C ALA A 132 3.31 16.21 -1.34
N PRO A 133 2.31 15.95 -0.48
CA PRO A 133 1.86 16.96 0.47
C PRO A 133 3.00 17.35 1.42
N ALA A 134 3.07 18.63 1.78
CA ALA A 134 4.00 19.12 2.78
C ALA A 134 3.79 18.39 4.12
N VAL A 135 4.86 18.23 4.90
CA VAL A 135 4.88 17.54 6.20
C VAL A 135 3.69 17.94 7.07
N SER A 136 2.72 17.03 7.20
CA SER A 136 1.57 17.15 8.09
C SER A 136 1.83 16.35 9.37
N ALA A 137 1.21 16.77 10.48
CA ALA A 137 1.23 16.00 11.72
C ALA A 137 0.82 14.53 11.48
N VAL A 138 1.43 13.60 12.21
CA VAL A 138 1.08 12.17 12.16
C VAL A 138 -0.42 12.02 12.48
N PRO A 139 -1.23 11.42 11.60
CA PRO A 139 -2.63 11.21 11.87
C PRO A 139 -2.84 10.34 13.11
N SER A 140 -3.94 10.56 13.84
CA SER A 140 -4.25 9.73 15.00
C SER A 140 -4.51 8.27 14.61
N GLY A 141 -4.22 7.34 15.52
CA GLY A 141 -4.51 5.92 15.31
C GLY A 141 -5.98 5.64 14.97
N ALA A 142 -6.91 6.42 15.52
CA ALA A 142 -8.33 6.32 15.20
C ALA A 142 -8.63 6.70 13.74
N ALA A 143 -8.03 7.79 13.25
CA ALA A 143 -8.20 8.24 11.86
C ALA A 143 -7.57 7.23 10.88
N LEU A 144 -6.39 6.72 11.21
CA LEU A 144 -5.74 5.65 10.44
C LEU A 144 -6.61 4.39 10.42
N TYR A 145 -7.14 3.98 11.56
CA TYR A 145 -7.98 2.78 11.66
C TYR A 145 -9.25 2.89 10.83
N ALA A 146 -9.93 4.05 10.89
CA ALA A 146 -11.11 4.33 10.08
C ALA A 146 -10.81 4.19 8.58
N ARG A 147 -9.65 4.67 8.13
CA ARG A 147 -9.24 4.62 6.72
C ARG A 147 -8.80 3.24 6.26
N TRP A 148 -8.02 2.52 7.06
CA TRP A 148 -7.30 1.33 6.61
C TRP A 148 -7.88 0.01 7.11
N CYS A 149 -8.59 0.03 8.24
CA CYS A 149 -8.98 -1.20 8.95
C CYS A 149 -10.49 -1.40 9.01
N ALA A 150 -11.26 -0.32 9.19
CA ALA A 150 -12.67 -0.38 9.52
C ALA A 150 -13.55 -1.00 8.41
N ALA A 151 -13.14 -0.92 7.15
CA ALA A 151 -13.87 -1.54 6.04
C ALA A 151 -14.01 -3.07 6.22
N CYS A 152 -13.04 -3.71 6.86
CA CYS A 152 -13.06 -5.15 7.15
C CYS A 152 -13.34 -5.41 8.63
N HIS A 153 -12.62 -4.75 9.54
CA HIS A 153 -12.72 -5.02 10.98
C HIS A 153 -13.86 -4.28 11.69
N GLY A 154 -14.57 -3.40 11.00
CA GLY A 154 -15.67 -2.58 11.54
C GLY A 154 -15.18 -1.36 12.29
N ALA A 155 -15.97 -0.27 12.33
CA ALA A 155 -15.58 0.98 12.98
C ALA A 155 -15.30 0.81 14.49
N THR A 156 -15.95 -0.17 15.13
CA THR A 156 -15.75 -0.51 16.54
C THR A 156 -14.83 -1.72 16.75
N GLY A 157 -14.21 -2.24 15.69
CA GLY A 157 -13.28 -3.37 15.77
C GLY A 157 -13.93 -4.71 16.10
N LYS A 158 -15.21 -4.93 15.81
CA LYS A 158 -15.90 -6.19 16.10
C LYS A 158 -15.75 -7.26 15.01
N GLY A 159 -15.04 -6.97 13.92
CA GLY A 159 -14.92 -7.86 12.77
C GLY A 159 -16.14 -7.82 11.85
N ASP A 160 -16.95 -6.77 11.94
CA ASP A 160 -18.25 -6.59 11.30
C ASP A 160 -18.25 -5.47 10.25
N GLY A 161 -17.07 -5.16 9.69
CA GLY A 161 -16.96 -4.18 8.62
C GLY A 161 -17.80 -4.56 7.40
N PRO A 162 -18.22 -3.57 6.58
CA PRO A 162 -19.07 -3.83 5.41
C PRO A 162 -18.48 -4.87 4.44
N ASN A 163 -17.15 -5.02 4.41
CA ASN A 163 -16.47 -5.99 3.57
C ASN A 163 -16.28 -7.37 4.23
N ALA A 164 -16.53 -7.52 5.54
CA ALA A 164 -16.28 -8.75 6.29
C ALA A 164 -16.97 -9.98 5.70
N LYS A 165 -18.21 -9.82 5.22
CA LYS A 165 -19.02 -10.90 4.63
C LYS A 165 -18.52 -11.39 3.27
N ARG A 166 -17.60 -10.64 2.63
CA ARG A 166 -17.02 -10.96 1.33
C ARG A 166 -15.66 -11.66 1.45
N LEU A 167 -15.19 -11.88 2.68
CA LEU A 167 -13.92 -12.52 2.96
C LEU A 167 -14.12 -14.02 3.25
N PRO A 168 -13.15 -14.88 2.91
CA PRO A 168 -13.27 -16.33 3.07
C PRO A 168 -13.02 -16.72 4.52
N VAL A 169 -12.32 -15.87 5.27
CA VAL A 169 -12.08 -15.95 6.69
C VAL A 169 -12.55 -14.65 7.31
N PRO A 170 -13.43 -14.68 8.32
CA PRO A 170 -13.91 -13.46 8.96
C PRO A 170 -12.76 -12.70 9.63
N PRO A 171 -12.73 -11.36 9.54
CA PRO A 171 -11.77 -10.54 10.26
C PRO A 171 -11.86 -10.76 11.77
N ARG A 172 -10.70 -10.74 12.43
CA ARG A 172 -10.65 -10.82 13.89
C ARG A 172 -11.31 -9.59 14.52
N ALA A 173 -12.05 -9.82 15.61
CA ALA A 173 -12.55 -8.75 16.47
C ALA A 173 -11.40 -8.16 17.31
N HIS A 174 -10.93 -6.97 16.92
CA HIS A 174 -9.96 -6.17 17.68
C HIS A 174 -10.52 -5.63 18.99
N ALA A 175 -11.83 -5.55 19.17
CA ALA A 175 -12.46 -5.18 20.43
C ALA A 175 -12.48 -6.32 21.48
N ASN A 176 -12.03 -7.53 21.12
CA ASN A 176 -12.02 -8.67 22.04
C ASN A 176 -10.83 -8.58 23.00
N ALA A 177 -11.06 -8.01 24.18
CA ALA A 177 -10.05 -7.85 25.24
C ALA A 177 -9.29 -9.14 25.55
N ALA A 178 -10.01 -10.26 25.75
CA ALA A 178 -9.42 -11.54 26.14
C ALA A 178 -8.43 -12.10 25.11
N ARG A 179 -8.68 -11.87 23.82
CA ARG A 179 -7.78 -12.30 22.73
C ARG A 179 -6.67 -11.30 22.46
N MET A 180 -6.99 -10.01 22.52
CA MET A 180 -6.02 -8.96 22.19
C MET A 180 -4.99 -8.76 23.30
N SER A 181 -5.34 -9.00 24.57
CA SER A 181 -4.39 -8.95 25.69
C SER A 181 -3.28 -10.02 25.60
N GLN A 182 -3.49 -11.10 24.84
CA GLN A 182 -2.51 -12.17 24.64
C GLN A 182 -1.49 -11.85 23.53
N ARG A 183 -1.69 -10.76 22.78
CA ARG A 183 -0.79 -10.34 21.70
C ARG A 183 0.13 -9.25 22.21
N GLY A 184 1.42 -9.33 21.92
CA GLY A 184 2.36 -8.25 22.16
C GLY A 184 2.17 -7.08 21.19
N ASP A 185 2.60 -5.88 21.58
CA ASP A 185 2.53 -4.71 20.70
C ASP A 185 3.39 -4.89 19.44
N ASP A 186 4.53 -5.58 19.56
CA ASP A 186 5.40 -6.05 18.48
C ASP A 186 4.67 -6.98 17.50
N ALA A 187 3.97 -7.99 18.02
CA ALA A 187 3.20 -8.92 17.19
C ALA A 187 2.05 -8.21 16.46
N LEU A 188 1.42 -7.21 17.09
CA LEU A 188 0.41 -6.37 16.44
C LEU A 188 1.03 -5.49 15.36
N TYR A 189 2.17 -4.84 15.66
CA TYR A 189 2.93 -4.05 14.70
C TYR A 189 3.31 -4.88 13.48
N ASP A 190 3.94 -6.04 13.68
CA ASP A 190 4.39 -6.92 12.60
C ASP A 190 3.22 -7.43 11.75
N THR A 191 2.08 -7.72 12.38
CA THR A 191 0.87 -8.12 11.66
C THR A 191 0.35 -7.00 10.76
N ILE A 192 0.36 -5.74 11.22
CA ILE A 192 -0.09 -4.59 10.42
C ILE A 192 0.94 -4.27 9.32
N ALA A 193 2.23 -4.28 9.67
CA ALA A 193 3.32 -3.94 8.77
C ALA A 193 3.49 -4.99 7.67
N GLY A 194 3.47 -6.28 8.02
CA GLY A 194 3.72 -7.43 7.15
C GLY A 194 2.47 -8.04 6.51
N GLY A 195 1.27 -7.73 7.03
CA GLY A 195 0.01 -8.28 6.53
C GLY A 195 -0.21 -9.75 6.91
N GLY A 196 -1.33 -10.31 6.47
CA GLY A 196 -1.78 -11.62 6.94
C GLY A 196 -0.94 -12.79 6.44
N ALA A 197 -0.52 -12.78 5.16
CA ALA A 197 0.16 -13.93 4.54
C ALA A 197 1.45 -14.32 5.27
N VAL A 198 2.29 -13.34 5.62
CA VAL A 198 3.59 -13.56 6.29
C VAL A 198 3.39 -14.07 7.72
N MET A 199 2.23 -13.75 8.33
CA MET A 199 1.86 -14.17 9.68
C MET A 199 1.08 -15.50 9.71
N GLY A 200 1.02 -16.24 8.59
CA GLY A 200 0.22 -17.47 8.49
C GLY A 200 -1.30 -17.23 8.60
N MET A 201 -1.75 -16.02 8.29
CA MET A 201 -3.15 -15.60 8.26
C MET A 201 -3.59 -15.34 6.81
N SER A 202 -4.86 -14.94 6.61
CA SER A 202 -5.38 -14.68 5.27
C SER A 202 -4.57 -13.60 4.54
N ALA A 203 -4.11 -13.91 3.33
CA ALA A 203 -3.46 -12.96 2.43
C ALA A 203 -4.34 -11.74 2.10
N ARG A 204 -5.67 -11.83 2.31
CA ARG A 204 -6.61 -10.73 2.12
C ARG A 204 -6.42 -9.58 3.11
N MET A 205 -5.70 -9.78 4.22
CA MET A 205 -5.23 -8.66 5.04
C MET A 205 -3.92 -8.11 4.45
N PRO A 206 -3.93 -6.91 3.85
CA PRO A 206 -2.74 -6.33 3.23
C PRO A 206 -1.66 -5.98 4.25
N ALA A 207 -0.43 -5.94 3.75
CA ALA A 207 0.71 -5.34 4.43
C ALA A 207 0.63 -3.82 4.29
N PHE A 208 0.75 -3.08 5.40
CA PHE A 208 0.74 -1.61 5.38
C PHE A 208 2.12 -0.98 5.54
N GLY A 209 3.18 -1.74 5.82
CA GLY A 209 4.51 -1.21 6.11
C GLY A 209 5.29 -0.62 4.93
N ALA A 210 4.75 -0.69 3.71
CA ALA A 210 5.26 0.09 2.57
C ALA A 210 4.43 1.36 2.30
N THR A 211 3.33 1.53 3.02
CA THR A 211 2.36 2.62 2.83
C THR A 211 2.37 3.59 4.00
N LEU A 212 2.43 3.06 5.22
CA LEU A 212 2.42 3.81 6.47
C LEU A 212 3.82 3.88 7.06
N SER A 213 4.13 5.01 7.68
CA SER A 213 5.34 5.21 8.47
C SER A 213 5.30 4.42 9.79
N ASP A 214 6.46 4.21 10.39
CA ASP A 214 6.60 3.56 11.69
C ASP A 214 5.75 4.23 12.78
N ALA A 215 5.73 5.56 12.82
CA ALA A 215 4.91 6.33 13.75
C ALA A 215 3.40 6.09 13.55
N GLU A 216 2.93 5.99 12.31
CA GLU A 216 1.54 5.68 11.99
C GLU A 216 1.17 4.24 12.38
N LEU A 217 2.06 3.29 12.14
CA LEU A 217 1.87 1.89 12.54
C LEU A 217 1.79 1.75 14.06
N ARG A 218 2.67 2.43 14.81
CA ARG A 218 2.59 2.46 16.28
C ARG A 218 1.32 3.13 16.79
N ALA A 219 0.89 4.23 16.14
CA ALA A 219 -0.38 4.88 16.47
C ALA A 219 -1.58 3.94 16.27
N LEU A 220 -1.57 3.11 15.22
CA LEU A 220 -2.57 2.04 15.03
C LEU A 220 -2.53 1.02 16.17
N VAL A 221 -1.35 0.53 16.56
CA VAL A 221 -1.20 -0.41 17.68
C VAL A 221 -1.77 0.18 18.97
N SER A 222 -1.44 1.43 19.30
CA SER A 222 -2.02 2.12 20.46
C SER A 222 -3.55 2.20 20.36
N TYR A 223 -4.10 2.47 19.18
CA TYR A 223 -5.55 2.52 19.00
C TYR A 223 -6.22 1.14 19.11
N LEU A 224 -5.55 0.05 18.71
CA LEU A 224 -6.06 -1.30 18.97
C LEU A 224 -6.21 -1.58 20.47
N ARG A 225 -5.31 -1.05 21.31
CA ARG A 225 -5.41 -1.13 22.78
C ARG A 225 -6.61 -0.37 23.33
N VAL A 226 -6.93 0.79 22.73
CA VAL A 226 -8.15 1.54 23.05
C VAL A 226 -9.39 0.74 22.68
N LEU A 227 -9.45 0.17 21.46
CA LEU A 227 -10.61 -0.62 20.99
C LEU A 227 -10.91 -1.84 21.88
N CYS A 228 -9.87 -2.55 22.32
CA CYS A 228 -10.05 -3.71 23.20
C CYS A 228 -10.20 -3.35 24.68
N ALA A 229 -10.01 -2.08 25.07
CA ALA A 229 -9.86 -1.66 26.47
C ALA A 229 -8.90 -2.59 27.23
N CYS A 230 -7.75 -2.89 26.63
CA CYS A 230 -6.81 -3.90 27.14
C CYS A 230 -5.36 -3.45 26.99
N ALA A 231 -4.46 -4.10 27.72
CA ALA A 231 -3.01 -3.97 27.57
C ALA A 231 -2.41 -5.29 27.05
N GLY A 232 -1.32 -5.18 26.30
CA GLY A 232 -0.51 -6.35 25.94
C GLY A 232 0.26 -6.91 27.15
N PRO A 233 0.92 -8.07 26.99
CA PRO A 233 1.83 -8.61 27.98
C PRO A 233 2.86 -7.57 28.41
N ALA A 234 3.22 -7.55 29.70
CA ALA A 234 4.04 -6.47 30.26
C ALA A 234 5.38 -6.27 29.53
N TRP A 235 6.00 -7.35 29.06
CA TRP A 235 7.26 -7.35 28.31
C TRP A 235 7.16 -6.73 26.92
N SER A 236 5.96 -6.59 26.36
CA SER A 236 5.72 -6.07 25.02
C SER A 236 5.35 -4.58 24.99
N ARG A 237 5.10 -3.96 26.16
CA ARG A 237 4.62 -2.58 26.25
C ARG A 237 5.78 -1.60 26.07
N GLY A 238 5.64 -0.68 25.11
CA GLY A 238 6.59 0.43 24.94
C GLY A 238 7.97 0.02 24.42
N ALA A 239 8.07 -1.10 23.69
CA ALA A 239 9.29 -1.43 22.95
C ALA A 239 9.63 -0.27 21.98
N PRO A 240 10.90 0.18 21.95
CA PRO A 240 11.33 1.39 21.26
C PRO A 240 11.08 1.37 19.74
#